data_AF-A0A941W5B3-F1
#
_entry.id   AF-A0A941W5B3-F1
#
_cell.length_a   1.000
_cell.length_b   1.000
_cell.length_c   1.000
_cell.angle_alpha   90.00
_cell.angle_beta   90.00
_cell.angle_gamma   90.00
#
_symmetry.space_group_name_H-M   'P 1'
#
loop_
_entity.id
_entity.type
_entity.pdbx_description
1 polymer ?
#
loop_
_entity_poly.entity_id
_entity_poly.type
_entity_poly.pdbx_seq_one_letter_code
_entity_poly.pdbx_strand_id
1 'polypeptide(L)' 'MTDKVVKDKISEIFENKEIITKALSDAVNEALLQHKKASNPVALWEDGKIVWIQPEDILVEDKR' A
#
# COMPACT_ATOMS: atom_id res chain seq x y z
N MET A 1 -13.89 -16.93 35.53
CA MET A 1 -12.84 -15.89 35.59
C MET A 1 -12.77 -15.32 34.19
N THR A 2 -13.21 -14.08 34.00
CA THR A 2 -13.23 -13.44 32.69
C THR A 2 -11.93 -12.67 32.52
N ASP A 3 -11.01 -13.22 31.73
CA ASP A 3 -9.80 -12.51 31.34
C ASP A 3 -10.21 -11.29 30.52
N LYS A 4 -10.06 -10.12 31.13
CA LYS A 4 -10.29 -8.83 30.48
C LYS A 4 -9.11 -8.64 29.52
N VAL A 5 -9.32 -8.93 28.23
CA VAL A 5 -8.31 -8.69 27.19
C VAL A 5 -7.98 -7.19 27.20
N VAL A 6 -6.82 -6.85 27.75
CA VAL A 6 -6.27 -5.50 27.65
C VAL A 6 -5.89 -5.31 26.19
N LYS A 7 -6.66 -4.51 25.47
CA LYS A 7 -6.36 -4.16 24.08
C LYS A 7 -5.06 -3.38 24.05
N ASP A 8 -4.09 -3.84 23.27
CA ASP A 8 -2.89 -3.08 23.03
C ASP A 8 -3.13 -2.01 21.96
N LYS A 9 -2.25 -1.00 21.94
CA LYS A 9 -2.34 0.12 20.99
C LYS A 9 -2.31 -0.32 19.53
N ILE A 10 -1.63 -1.44 19.25
CA ILE A 10 -1.58 -2.02 17.90
C ILE A 10 -2.99 -2.47 17.51
N SER A 11 -3.65 -3.26 18.37
CA SER A 11 -5.03 -3.72 18.16
C SER A 11 -6.01 -2.57 17.97
N GLU A 12 -5.88 -1.49 18.74
CA GLU A 12 -6.72 -0.28 18.57
C GLU A 12 -6.53 0.39 17.20
N ILE A 13 -5.28 0.48 16.70
CA ILE A 13 -5.00 1.03 15.37
C ILE A 13 -5.55 0.10 14.28
N PHE A 14 -5.46 -1.22 14.47
CA PHE A 14 -6.03 -2.21 13.55
C PHE A 14 -7.56 -2.15 13.44
N GLU A 15 -8.25 -1.64 14.45
CA GLU A 15 -9.68 -1.38 14.37
C GLU A 15 -10.01 -0.13 13.56
N ASN A 16 -9.08 0.81 13.46
CA ASN A 16 -9.21 1.97 12.59
C ASN A 16 -8.70 1.66 11.17
N LYS A 17 -9.56 0.97 10.42
CA LYS A 17 -9.30 0.55 9.03
C LYS A 17 -8.95 1.72 8.11
N GLU A 18 -9.48 2.91 8.35
CA GLU A 18 -9.24 4.10 7.52
C GLU A 18 -7.80 4.59 7.63
N ILE A 19 -7.28 4.67 8.86
CA ILE A 19 -5.89 5.10 9.10
C ILE A 19 -4.91 4.14 8.43
N ILE A 20 -5.13 2.83 8.57
CA ILE A 20 -4.26 1.82 7.97
C ILE A 20 -4.34 1.86 6.45
N THR A 21 -5.55 1.92 5.90
CA THR A 21 -5.75 1.94 4.44
C THR A 21 -5.08 3.16 3.83
N LYS A 22 -5.20 4.33 4.48
CA LYS A 22 -4.55 5.56 4.03
C LYS A 22 -3.02 5.45 4.10
N ALA A 23 -2.47 5.03 5.25
CA ALA A 23 -1.03 4.89 5.41
C ALA A 23 -0.42 3.90 4.40
N LEU A 24 -1.10 2.79 4.14
CA LEU A 24 -0.67 1.81 3.16
C LEU A 24 -0.75 2.37 1.73
N SER A 25 -1.85 3.04 1.39
CA SER A 25 -2.02 3.64 0.05
C SER A 25 -0.96 4.71 -0.23
N ASP A 26 -0.66 5.54 0.77
CA ASP A 26 0.36 6.58 0.69
C ASP A 26 1.77 5.97 0.48
N ALA A 27 2.12 4.93 1.25
CA ALA A 27 3.40 4.25 1.12
C ALA A 27 3.56 3.52 -0.23
N VAL A 28 2.50 2.88 -0.72
CA VAL A 28 2.50 2.22 -2.03
C VAL A 28 2.66 3.24 -3.16
N ASN A 29 1.95 4.37 -3.10
CA ASN A 29 2.10 5.43 -4.09
C ASN A 29 3.53 5.99 -4.11
N GLU A 30 4.12 6.25 -2.94
CA GLU A 30 5.52 6.67 -2.84
C GLU A 30 6.47 5.66 -3.50
N ALA A 31 6.31 4.37 -3.21
CA ALA A 31 7.12 3.32 -3.82
C ALA A 31 6.97 3.30 -5.36
N LEU A 32 5.74 3.34 -5.87
CA LEU A 32 5.47 3.38 -7.31
C LEU A 32 6.10 4.61 -7.98
N LEU A 33 6.07 5.77 -7.31
CA LEU A 33 6.72 6.99 -7.81
C LEU A 33 8.24 6.82 -7.91
N GLN A 34 8.88 6.17 -6.94
CA GLN A 34 10.32 5.89 -7.00
C GLN A 34 10.66 4.92 -8.13
N HIS A 35 9.86 3.87 -8.32
CA HIS A 35 10.03 2.95 -9.45
C HIS A 35 9.91 3.67 -10.80
N LYS A 36 8.89 4.52 -10.96
CA LYS A 36 8.70 5.36 -12.15
C LYS A 36 9.91 6.25 -12.43
N LYS A 37 10.39 6.99 -11.42
CA LYS A 37 11.55 7.89 -11.53
C LYS A 37 12.85 7.16 -11.86
N ALA A 38 13.00 5.93 -11.37
CA ALA A 38 14.16 5.09 -11.62
C ALA A 38 14.08 4.28 -12.92
N SER A 39 13.03 4.46 -13.73
CA SER A 39 12.77 3.65 -14.92
C SER A 39 12.70 2.15 -14.65
N ASN A 40 12.19 1.77 -13.47
CA ASN A 40 12.02 0.38 -13.05
C ASN A 40 10.57 -0.08 -13.25
N PRO A 41 10.31 -1.15 -14.03
CA PRO A 41 8.98 -1.72 -14.17
C PRO A 41 8.52 -2.40 -12.88
N VAL A 42 7.20 -2.59 -12.75
CA VAL A 42 6.56 -3.27 -11.60
C VAL A 42 5.71 -4.43 -12.10
N ALA A 43 5.73 -5.55 -11.38
CA ALA A 43 4.86 -6.68 -11.69
C ALA A 43 3.47 -6.49 -11.06
N LEU A 44 2.43 -6.65 -11.87
CA LEU A 44 1.03 -6.73 -11.45
C LEU A 44 0.51 -8.15 -11.68
N TRP A 45 -0.27 -8.67 -10.74
CA TRP A 45 -1.07 -9.87 -11.00
C TRP A 45 -2.43 -9.46 -11.54
N GLU A 46 -2.73 -9.83 -12.78
CA GLU A 46 -3.98 -9.51 -13.47
C GLU A 46 -4.45 -10.75 -14.23
N ASP A 47 -5.73 -11.12 -14.08
CA ASP A 47 -6.34 -12.27 -14.78
C ASP A 47 -5.53 -13.59 -14.70
N GLY A 48 -4.95 -13.87 -13.54
CA GLY A 48 -4.21 -15.10 -13.30
C GLY A 48 -2.81 -15.16 -13.91
N LYS A 49 -2.29 -14.03 -14.42
CA LYS A 49 -0.95 -13.91 -14.99
C LYS A 49 -0.20 -12.73 -14.38
N ILE A 50 1.12 -12.77 -14.51
CA ILE A 50 1.99 -11.65 -14.19
C ILE A 50 2.08 -10.74 -15.41
N VAL A 51 1.74 -9.47 -15.24
CA VAL A 51 1.85 -8.39 -16.23
C VAL A 51 2.90 -7.40 -15.75
N TRP A 52 3.82 -7.00 -16.62
CA TRP A 52 4.82 -5.98 -16.30
C TRP A 52 4.29 -4.60 -16.69
N ILE A 53 4.11 -3.73 -15.71
CA ILE A 53 3.78 -2.32 -15.92
C ILE A 53 5.08 -1.57 -16.16
N GLN A 54 5.19 -0.94 -17.33
CA GLN A 54 6.35 -0.12 -17.67
C GLN A 54 6.34 1.19 -16.88
N PRO A 55 7.51 1.79 -16.59
CA PRO A 55 7.61 3.01 -15.78
C PRO A 55 6.68 4.14 -16.23
N GLU A 56 6.56 4.36 -17.54
CA GLU A 56 5.70 5.36 -18.17
C GLU A 56 4.22 5.18 -17.81
N ASP A 57 3.78 3.92 -17.71
CA ASP A 57 2.40 3.51 -17.48
C ASP A 57 2.04 3.42 -15.99
N ILE A 58 3.02 3.52 -15.08
CA ILE A 58 2.77 3.55 -13.64
C ILE A 58 1.94 4.81 -13.30
N LEU A 59 0.70 4.60 -12.86
CA LEU A 59 -0.19 5.65 -12.37
C LEU A 59 0.15 5.98 -10.92
N VAL A 60 0.55 7.22 -10.68
CA VAL A 60 0.87 7.76 -9.36
C VAL A 60 0.12 9.07 -9.18
N GLU A 61 -0.47 9.27 -7.99
CA GLU A 61 -1.02 10.58 -7.66
C GLU A 61 0.14 11.51 -7.31
N ASP A 62 0.37 12.53 -8.13
CA ASP A 62 1.37 13.56 -7.86
C ASP A 62 0.80 14.49 -6.77
N LYS A 63 1.03 14.14 -5.50
CA LYS A 63 0.68 15.01 -4.37
C LYS A 63 1.59 16.24 -4.42
N ARG A 64 1.09 17.30 -5.06
CA ARG A 64 1.66 18.66 -5.02
C ARG A 64 1.66 19.24 -3.62
#